data_AF-A0A937T2T9-F1
#
_entry.id   AF-A0A937T2T9-F1
#
_cell.length_a   1.000
_cell.length_b   1.000
_cell.length_c   1.000
_cell.angle_alpha   90.00
_cell.angle_beta   90.00
_cell.angle_gamma   90.00
#
_symmetry.space_group_name_H-M   'P 1'
#
loop_
_entity.id
_entity.type
_entity.pdbx_description
1 polymer ?
#
loop_
_entity_poly.entity_id
_entity_poly.type
_entity_poly.pdbx_seq_one_letter_code
_entity_poly.pdbx_strand_id
1 'polypeptide(L)' 'MFGLQGIIALIVCVAPPLVIVAILIWASRRPKCPNCHDAVSPDDVACPKCGYFLTPRQGR' A
#
# COMPACT_ATOMS: atom_id res chain seq x y z
N MET A 1 13.52 35.10 11.45
CA MET A 1 13.47 34.13 12.58
C MET A 1 12.61 32.89 12.31
N PHE A 2 12.03 32.72 11.11
CA PHE A 2 11.42 31.46 10.67
C PHE A 2 12.30 30.85 9.57
N GLY A 3 13.53 30.50 9.95
CA GLY A 3 14.51 29.88 9.05
C GLY A 3 14.18 28.40 8.80
N LEU A 4 14.96 27.77 7.94
CA LEU A 4 14.94 26.35 7.53
C LEU A 4 14.45 25.33 8.60
N GLN A 5 14.72 25.58 9.88
CA GLN A 5 14.22 24.79 11.02
C GLN A 5 12.68 24.68 11.09
N GLY A 6 11.93 25.72 10.74
CA GLY A 6 10.46 25.68 10.73
C GLY A 6 9.89 24.76 9.66
N ILE A 7 10.53 24.73 8.47
CA ILE A 7 10.16 23.84 7.36
C ILE A 7 10.50 22.40 7.72
N ILE A 8 11.68 22.16 8.31
CA ILE A 8 12.09 20.83 8.76
C ILE A 8 11.12 20.30 9.82
N ALA A 9 10.72 21.12 10.80
CA ALA A 9 9.74 20.72 11.81
C ALA A 9 8.39 20.33 11.18
N LEU A 10 7.94 21.09 10.19
CA LEU A 10 6.71 20.80 9.45
C LEU A 10 6.82 19.47 8.69
N ILE A 11 7.92 19.22 8.00
CA ILE A 11 8.16 17.96 7.27
C ILE A 11 8.25 16.79 8.25
N VAL A 12 9.00 16.90 9.33
CA VAL A 12 9.15 15.82 10.32
C VAL A 12 7.85 15.54 11.07
N CYS A 13 6.99 16.53 11.29
CA CYS A 13 5.68 16.29 11.92
C CYS A 13 4.62 15.80 10.94
N VAL A 14 4.64 16.24 9.68
CA VAL A 14 3.54 15.99 8.73
C VAL A 14 3.88 14.88 7.73
N ALA A 15 5.11 14.78 7.24
CA ALA A 15 5.48 13.73 6.29
C ALA A 15 5.35 12.31 6.85
N PRO A 16 5.84 11.96 8.06
CA PRO A 16 5.68 10.59 8.57
C PRO A 16 4.22 10.15 8.73
N PRO A 17 3.28 10.92 9.32
CA PRO A 17 1.89 10.48 9.37
C PRO A 17 1.27 10.39 7.97
N LEU A 18 1.61 11.29 7.04
CA LEU A 18 1.14 11.17 5.65
C LEU A 18 1.65 9.90 4.97
N VAL A 19 2.94 9.56 5.15
CA VAL A 19 3.54 8.34 4.60
C VAL A 19 2.91 7.09 5.22
N ILE A 20 2.69 7.07 6.54
CA ILE A 20 2.01 5.95 7.22
C ILE A 20 0.60 5.77 6.67
N VAL A 21 -0.19 6.85 6.56
CA VAL A 21 -1.53 6.80 6.00
C VAL A 21 -1.51 6.30 4.55
N ALA A 22 -0.57 6.78 3.73
CA ALA A 22 -0.41 6.31 2.35
C ALA A 22 -0.10 4.81 2.28
N ILE A 23 0.79 4.31 3.13
CA ILE A 23 1.14 2.88 3.22
C ILE A 23 -0.07 2.05 3.66
N LEU A 24 -0.83 2.51 4.66
CA LEU A 24 -2.03 1.83 5.14
C LEU A 24 -3.12 1.77 4.07
N ILE A 25 -3.36 2.88 3.36
CA ILE A 25 -4.32 2.93 2.25
C ILE A 25 -3.91 1.93 1.17
N TRP A 26 -2.62 1.89 0.82
CA TRP A 26 -2.13 0.98 -0.20
C TRP A 26 -2.21 -0.48 0.24
N ALA A 27 -1.84 -0.80 1.48
CA ALA A 27 -1.96 -2.13 2.06
C ALA A 27 -3.42 -2.60 2.12
N SER A 28 -4.35 -1.70 2.44
CA SER A 28 -5.78 -2.04 2.49
C SER A 28 -6.39 -2.27 1.11
N ARG A 29 -5.84 -1.68 0.05
CA ARG A 29 -6.26 -1.90 -1.34
C ARG A 29 -5.57 -3.09 -2.02
N ARG A 30 -4.65 -3.79 -1.34
CA ARG A 30 -4.01 -4.97 -1.92
C ARG A 30 -5.06 -6.08 -2.12
N PRO A 31 -5.26 -6.57 -3.35
CA PRO A 31 -6.14 -7.70 -3.56
C PRO A 31 -5.61 -8.92 -2.81
N LYS A 32 -6.52 -9.72 -2.25
CA LYS A 32 -6.19 -10.98 -1.57
C LYS A 32 -6.67 -12.14 -2.43
N CYS A 33 -5.89 -13.20 -2.48
CA CYS A 33 -6.29 -14.39 -3.20
C CYS A 33 -7.52 -15.04 -2.52
N PRO A 34 -8.63 -15.31 -3.23
CA PRO A 34 -9.84 -15.88 -2.63
C PRO A 34 -9.65 -17.32 -2.10
N ASN A 35 -8.65 -18.04 -2.62
CA ASN A 35 -8.36 -19.41 -2.21
C ASN A 35 -7.54 -19.49 -0.91
N CYS A 36 -6.40 -18.78 -0.86
CA CYS A 36 -5.45 -18.86 0.26
C CYS A 36 -5.36 -17.61 1.14
N HIS A 37 -6.13 -16.55 0.83
CA HIS A 37 -6.13 -15.25 1.49
C HIS A 37 -4.80 -14.51 1.51
N ASP A 38 -3.82 -14.97 0.73
CA ASP A 38 -2.51 -14.34 0.66
C ASP A 38 -2.56 -13.04 -0.14
N ALA A 39 -1.63 -12.14 0.17
CA ALA A 39 -1.53 -10.87 -0.53
C ALA A 39 -1.03 -11.13 -1.94
N VAL A 40 -1.77 -10.65 -2.94
CA VAL A 40 -1.41 -10.79 -4.35
C VAL A 40 -1.28 -9.42 -4.99
N SER A 41 -0.43 -9.30 -6.00
CA SER A 41 -0.34 -8.09 -6.79
C SER A 41 -1.56 -7.99 -7.71
N PRO A 42 -2.09 -6.79 -7.98
CA PRO A 42 -3.16 -6.62 -8.98
C PRO A 42 -2.73 -7.04 -10.40
N ASP A 43 -1.42 -7.02 -10.69
CA ASP A 43 -0.84 -7.49 -11.95
C ASP A 43 -0.53 -9.00 -11.96
N ASP A 44 -0.65 -9.70 -10.84
CA ASP A 44 -0.41 -11.15 -10.81
C ASP A 44 -1.55 -11.89 -11.53
N VAL A 45 -1.22 -12.65 -12.55
CA VAL A 45 -2.16 -13.53 -13.27
C VAL A 45 -2.47 -14.80 -12.47
N ALA A 46 -1.56 -15.20 -11.58
CA ALA A 46 -1.72 -16.35 -10.71
C ALA A 46 -1.13 -16.08 -9.33
N CYS A 47 -1.76 -16.60 -8.28
CA CYS A 47 -1.27 -16.47 -6.92
C CYS A 47 0.03 -17.27 -6.74
N PRO A 48 1.14 -16.64 -6.32
CA PRO A 48 2.44 -17.32 -6.20
C PRO A 48 2.46 -18.38 -5.08
N LYS A 49 1.51 -18.34 -4.14
CA LYS A 49 1.48 -19.25 -3.00
C LYS A 49 0.66 -20.53 -3.23
N CYS A 50 -0.44 -20.43 -3.98
CA CYS A 50 -1.36 -21.55 -4.18
C CYS A 50 -1.57 -21.93 -5.65
N GLY A 51 -1.05 -21.15 -6.61
CA GLY A 51 -1.23 -21.40 -8.04
C GLY A 51 -2.63 -21.08 -8.59
N TYR A 52 -3.51 -20.45 -7.79
CA TYR A 52 -4.85 -20.08 -8.23
C TYR A 52 -4.78 -18.95 -9.28
N PHE A 53 -5.47 -19.11 -10.41
CA PHE A 53 -5.55 -18.09 -11.45
C PHE A 53 -6.40 -16.90 -10.99
N LEU A 54 -5.78 -15.72 -10.94
CA LEU A 54 -6.41 -14.47 -10.53
C LEU A 54 -7.00 -13.82 -11.78
N THR A 55 -8.25 -13.37 -11.67
CA THR A 55 -8.90 -12.62 -12.75
C THR A 55 -8.67 -11.11 -12.54
N PRO A 56 -8.50 -10.32 -13.62
CA PRO A 56 -8.13 -8.90 -13.56
C PRO A 56 -9.16 -7.99 -12.88
N ARG A 57 -10.34 -8.52 -12.51
CA ARG A 57 -11.35 -7.79 -11.72
C ARG A 57 -11.08 -7.72 -10.22
N GLN A 58 -10.07 -8.43 -9.71
CA GLN A 58 -9.78 -8.48 -8.28
C GLN A 58 -9.20 -7.15 -7.71
N GLY A 59 -8.76 -6.21 -8.55
CA GLY A 59 -8.17 -4.93 -8.13
C GLY A 59 -9.07 -3.70 -8.33
N ARG A 60 -10.29 -3.66 -7.78
CA ARG A 60 -11.15 -2.45 -7.79
C ARG A 60 -11.56 -2.00 -6.40
#